data_AF-A0AAU0RWJ9-F1
#
_entry.id   AF-A0AAU0RWJ9-F1
#
_cell.length_a   1.000
_cell.length_b   1.000
_cell.length_c   1.000
_cell.angle_alpha   90.00
_cell.angle_beta   90.00
_cell.angle_gamma   90.00
#
_symmetry.space_group_name_H-M   'P 1'
#
loop_
_entity.id
_entity.type
_entity.pdbx_description
1 polymer ?
#
loop_
_entity_poly.entity_id
_entity_poly.type
_entity_poly.pdbx_seq_one_letter_code
_entity_poly.pdbx_strand_id
1 'polypeptide(L)'
;MSRTTMDVAVSGMDDLFAVQDVFTNVHAIFTVMLEHFPENHTAHAFAQLGIAEVNDWSTKTLQWAECMRHELDVLWQEGAR
;
A
#
# COMPACT_ATOMS: atom_id res chain seq x y z
N MET A 1 -28.86 5.45 5.35
CA MET A 1 -28.34 4.42 6.28
C MET A 1 -26.94 4.85 6.68
N SER A 2 -26.64 4.99 7.98
CA SER A 2 -25.26 5.24 8.43
C SER A 2 -24.46 3.95 8.35
N ARG A 3 -23.24 3.99 7.81
CA ARG A 3 -22.31 2.87 7.88
C ARG A 3 -21.98 2.57 9.34
N THR A 4 -21.88 1.30 9.70
CA THR A 4 -21.34 0.93 11.00
C THR A 4 -19.83 1.18 11.01
N THR A 5 -19.23 1.35 12.19
CA THR A 5 -17.78 1.44 12.33
C THR A 5 -17.07 0.22 11.70
N MET A 6 -17.71 -0.95 11.74
CA MET A 6 -17.20 -2.17 11.13
C MET A 6 -17.16 -2.08 9.59
N ASP A 7 -18.23 -1.57 8.98
CA ASP A 7 -18.28 -1.38 7.51
C ASP A 7 -17.20 -0.41 7.03
N VAL A 8 -16.93 0.64 7.82
CA VAL A 8 -15.88 1.62 7.51
C VAL A 8 -14.49 0.98 7.62
N ALA A 9 -14.25 0.18 8.66
CA ALA A 9 -12.96 -0.46 8.86
C ALA A 9 -12.67 -1.56 7.82
N VAL A 10 -13.67 -2.36 7.43
CA VAL A 10 -13.52 -3.34 6.34
C VAL A 10 -13.21 -2.63 5.02
N SER A 11 -13.95 -1.56 4.69
CA SER A 11 -13.66 -0.77 3.49
C SER A 11 -12.27 -0.15 3.52
N GLY A 12 -11.81 0.35 4.68
CA GLY A 12 -10.46 0.88 4.83
C GLY A 12 -9.38 -0.18 4.63
N MET A 13 -9.60 -1.40 5.08
CA MET A 13 -8.70 -2.53 4.84
C MET A 13 -8.63 -2.88 3.35
N ASP A 14 -9.78 -2.94 2.66
CA ASP A 14 -9.83 -3.18 1.21
C ASP A 14 -9.09 -2.08 0.42
N ASP A 15 -9.27 -0.81 0.83
CA ASP A 15 -8.57 0.33 0.22
C ASP A 15 -7.05 0.21 0.40
N LEU A 16 -6.57 -0.21 1.58
CA LEU A 16 -5.14 -0.43 1.83
C LEU A 16 -4.55 -1.54 0.94
N PHE A 17 -5.32 -2.59 0.65
CA PHE A 17 -4.91 -3.63 -0.30
C PHE A 17 -4.92 -3.12 -1.74
N ALA A 18 -5.92 -2.34 -2.14
CA ALA A 18 -5.98 -1.76 -3.50
C ALA A 18 -4.79 -0.82 -3.76
N VAL A 19 -4.32 -0.11 -2.75
CA VAL A 19 -3.12 0.73 -2.85
C VAL A 19 -1.84 -0.09 -3.15
N GLN A 20 -1.77 -1.36 -2.77
CA GLN A 20 -0.63 -2.22 -3.11
C GLN A 20 -0.51 -2.48 -4.63
N ASP A 21 -1.65 -2.64 -5.31
CA ASP A 21 -1.67 -2.80 -6.77
C ASP A 21 -1.15 -1.53 -7.46
N VAL A 22 -1.50 -0.36 -6.91
CA VAL A 22 -0.99 0.92 -7.41
C VAL A 22 0.53 1.02 -7.21
N PHE A 23 1.05 0.65 -6.05
CA PHE A 23 2.50 0.64 -5.81
C PHE A 23 3.24 -0.30 -6.75
N THR A 24 2.68 -1.48 -7.04
CA THR A 24 3.25 -2.41 -8.01
C THR A 24 3.37 -1.76 -9.40
N ASN A 25 2.34 -1.07 -9.86
CA ASN A 25 2.35 -0.37 -11.14
C ASN A 25 3.36 0.78 -11.18
N VAL A 26 3.43 1.58 -10.12
CA VAL A 26 4.38 2.70 -10.03
C VAL A 26 5.82 2.19 -9.99
N HIS A 27 6.09 1.10 -9.25
CA HIS A 27 7.40 0.46 -9.23
C HIS A 27 7.82 -0.01 -10.63
N ALA A 28 6.90 -0.59 -11.39
CA ALA A 28 7.16 -1.01 -12.77
C ALA A 28 7.52 0.18 -13.68
N ILE A 29 6.80 1.31 -13.55
CA ILE A 29 7.11 2.54 -14.29
C ILE A 29 8.53 3.02 -13.98
N PHE A 30 8.91 3.10 -12.70
CA PHE A 30 10.27 3.52 -12.35
C PHE A 30 11.33 2.52 -12.83
N THR A 31 11.03 1.23 -12.83
CA THR A 31 11.94 0.20 -13.37
C THR A 31 12.21 0.44 -14.86
N VAL A 32 11.16 0.70 -15.65
CA VAL A 32 11.29 1.07 -17.07
C VAL A 32 12.09 2.36 -17.24
N MET A 33 11.92 3.34 -16.35
CA MET A 33 12.74 4.57 -16.38
C MET A 33 14.22 4.29 -16.14
N LEU A 34 14.58 3.40 -15.22
CA LEU A 34 15.97 3.02 -14.96
C LEU A 34 16.62 2.32 -16.16
N GLU A 35 15.86 1.51 -16.89
CA GLU A 35 16.32 0.83 -18.10
C GLU A 35 16.49 1.80 -19.28
N HIS A 36 15.66 2.85 -19.34
CA HIS A 36 15.65 3.80 -20.45
C HIS A 36 16.69 4.91 -20.28
N PHE A 37 16.85 5.46 -19.07
CA PHE A 37 17.72 6.59 -18.81
C PHE A 37 19.07 6.15 -18.25
N PRO A 38 20.20 6.71 -18.74
CA PRO A 38 21.52 6.37 -18.22
C PRO A 38 21.70 6.90 -16.79
N GLU A 39 22.59 6.25 -16.01
CA GLU A 39 22.78 6.52 -14.57
C GLU A 39 23.11 7.98 -14.23
N ASN A 40 23.77 8.70 -15.14
CA ASN A 40 24.13 10.11 -14.95
C ASN A 40 22.98 11.10 -15.27
N HIS A 41 21.83 10.61 -15.72
CA HIS A 41 20.68 11.43 -16.05
C HIS A 41 19.77 11.63 -14.83
N THR A 42 19.24 12.84 -14.66
CA THR A 42 18.37 13.18 -13.51
C THR A 42 17.15 12.26 -13.40
N ALA A 43 16.58 11.82 -14.52
CA ALA A 43 15.45 10.89 -14.51
C ALA A 43 15.81 9.50 -13.94
N HIS A 44 17.05 9.05 -14.08
CA HIS A 44 17.52 7.81 -13.48
C HIS A 44 17.58 7.95 -11.95
N ALA A 45 18.19 9.03 -11.44
CA ALA A 45 18.21 9.32 -10.02
C ALA A 45 16.79 9.49 -9.43
N PHE A 46 15.88 10.13 -10.17
CA PHE A 46 14.48 10.24 -9.78
C PHE A 46 13.78 8.88 -9.70
N ALA A 47 14.02 7.99 -10.65
CA ALA A 47 13.45 6.65 -10.64
C ALA A 47 13.99 5.79 -9.48
N GLN A 48 15.28 5.92 -9.14
CA GLN A 48 15.86 5.25 -7.96
C GLN A 48 15.19 5.72 -6.66
N LEU A 49 15.02 7.04 -6.50
CA LEU A 49 14.31 7.61 -5.36
C LEU A 49 12.85 7.13 -5.33
N GLY A 50 12.18 7.16 -6.48
CA GLY A 50 10.80 6.70 -6.63
C GLY A 50 10.61 5.24 -6.21
N ILE A 51 11.52 4.34 -6.60
CA ILE A 51 11.49 2.93 -6.17
C ILE A 51 11.68 2.82 -4.66
N ALA A 52 12.65 3.55 -4.10
CA ALA A 52 12.92 3.52 -2.66
C ALA A 52 11.68 3.95 -1.85
N GLU A 53 11.04 5.05 -2.24
CA GLU A 53 9.83 5.55 -1.60
C GLU A 53 8.64 4.59 -1.76
N VAL A 54 8.41 4.06 -2.97
CA VAL A 54 7.30 3.12 -3.21
C VAL A 54 7.45 1.85 -2.39
N ASN A 55 8.68 1.32 -2.24
CA ASN A 55 8.93 0.14 -1.42
C ASN A 55 8.67 0.38 0.07
N ASP A 56 9.06 1.55 0.58
CA ASP A 56 8.79 1.94 1.97
C ASP A 56 7.28 2.11 2.22
N TRP A 57 6.58 2.81 1.33
CA TRP A 57 5.12 3.00 1.43
C TRP A 57 4.33 1.69 1.26
N SER A 58 4.76 0.81 0.36
CA SER A 58 4.17 -0.53 0.20
C SER A 58 4.29 -1.34 1.49
N THR A 59 5.48 -1.35 2.10
CA THR A 59 5.73 -2.03 3.38
C THR A 59 4.84 -1.49 4.50
N LYS A 60 4.79 -0.16 4.66
CA LYS A 60 3.96 0.50 5.69
C LYS A 60 2.48 0.21 5.52
N THR A 61 1.98 0.33 4.28
CA THR A 61 0.56 0.12 3.97
C THR A 61 0.15 -1.33 4.22
N LEU A 62 1.03 -2.29 3.92
CA LEU A 62 0.78 -3.70 4.21
C LEU A 62 0.72 -3.94 5.73
N GLN A 63 1.68 -3.39 6.49
CA GLN A 63 1.67 -3.50 7.95
C GLN A 63 0.39 -2.92 8.56
N TRP A 64 -0.09 -1.77 8.07
CA TRP A 64 -1.36 -1.19 8.53
C TRP A 64 -2.57 -2.06 8.19
N ALA A 65 -2.60 -2.65 6.99
CA ALA A 65 -3.67 -3.57 6.61
C ALA A 65 -3.67 -4.81 7.51
N GLU A 66 -2.51 -5.35 7.86
CA GLU A 66 -2.38 -6.49 8.77
C GLU A 66 -2.79 -6.16 10.20
N CYS A 67 -2.39 -4.99 10.72
CA CYS A 67 -2.83 -4.52 12.03
C CYS A 67 -4.36 -4.35 12.07
N MET A 68 -4.94 -3.71 11.06
CA MET A 68 -6.39 -3.50 10.98
C MET A 68 -7.14 -4.82 10.89
N ARG A 69 -6.66 -5.77 10.07
CA ARG A 69 -7.23 -7.12 10.00
C ARG A 69 -7.23 -7.81 11.36
N HIS A 70 -6.12 -7.75 12.08
CA HIS A 70 -6.00 -8.35 13.41
C HIS A 70 -6.98 -7.73 14.41
N GLU A 71 -7.09 -6.40 14.44
CA GLU A 71 -8.03 -5.69 15.31
C GLU A 71 -9.49 -6.05 14.98
N LEU A 72 -9.84 -6.17 13.69
CA LEU A 72 -11.17 -6.58 13.25
C LEU A 72 -11.49 -8.02 13.66
N ASP A 73 -10.54 -8.94 13.53
CA ASP A 73 -10.70 -10.32 13.97
C ASP A 73 -10.97 -10.42 15.48
N VAL A 74 -10.29 -9.62 16.30
CA VAL A 74 -10.52 -9.55 17.75
C VAL A 74 -11.93 -9.03 18.04
N LEU A 75 -12.33 -7.92 17.41
CA LEU A 75 -13.66 -7.33 17.61
C LEU A 75 -14.80 -8.26 17.19
N TRP A 76 -14.63 -9.01 16.09
CA TRP A 76 -15.60 -10.02 15.66
C TRP A 76 -15.73 -11.17 16.66
N GLN A 77 -14.60 -11.63 17.23
CA GLN A 77 -14.61 -12.71 18.23
C GLN A 77 -15.22 -12.26 19.57
N GLU A 78 -15.03 -11.01 19.97
CA GLU A 78 -15.61 -10.44 21.18
C GLU A 78 -17.12 -10.17 21.05
N GLY A 79 -17.58 -9.69 19.90
CA GLY A 79 -19.01 -9.47 19.63
C GLY A 79 -19.83 -10.75 19.42
N ALA A 80 -19.17 -11.90 19.24
CA ALA A 80 -19.80 -13.21 19.09
C ALA A 80 -19.99 -13.98 20.43
N ARG A 81 -19.56 -13.41 21.55
CA ARG A 81 -19.79 -13.92 22.91
C ARG A 81 -20.93 -13.17 23.60
#